data_AF-A0A9W9ZA43-F1
#
_entry.id   AF-A0A9W9ZA43-F1
#
_cell.length_a   1.000
_cell.length_b   1.000
_cell.length_c   1.000
_cell.angle_alpha   90.00
_cell.angle_beta   90.00
_cell.angle_gamma   90.00
#
_symmetry.space_group_name_H-M   'P 1'
#
loop_
_entity.id
_entity.type
_entity.pdbx_description
1 polymer ?
#
loop_
_entity_poly.entity_id
_entity_poly.type
_entity_poly.pdbx_seq_one_letter_code
_entity_poly.pdbx_strand_id
1 'polypeptide(L)'
;MNCVFPRWNTIVIDGHDVEAVCRAFHEAKTSEDRPTAILAKTYKGKGVPGVEDELNFHGKALGDKGKAAVELMKNSISGTLNGLGPQPVIDDAPAVDLTVKLSEPPNYKMGDKVNSYKVKGATSRMAQSVLIFSILNHPCSCLVYLSKLLF
;
A
#
# COMPACT_ATOMS: atom_id res chain seq x y z
N MET A 1 21.81 -0.80 13.52
CA MET A 1 21.24 0.55 13.27
C MET A 1 19.74 0.42 13.40
N ASN A 2 19.13 1.08 14.38
CA ASN A 2 17.68 1.07 14.57
C ASN A 2 17.10 2.25 13.80
N CYS A 3 16.38 1.99 12.70
CA CYS A 3 15.63 3.01 12.00
C CYS A 3 14.45 3.44 12.87
N VAL A 4 14.49 4.66 13.41
CA VAL A 4 13.36 5.22 14.16
C VAL A 4 12.55 6.09 13.21
N PHE A 5 11.47 5.54 12.67
CA PHE A 5 10.44 6.33 12.00
C PHE A 5 9.51 6.87 13.10
N PRO A 6 9.50 8.19 13.39
CA PRO A 6 8.93 8.74 14.63
C PRO A 6 7.42 8.57 14.80
N ARG A 7 6.72 7.95 13.84
CA ARG A 7 5.28 7.66 13.89
C ARG A 7 4.92 6.26 13.41
N TRP A 8 5.89 5.36 13.31
CA TRP A 8 5.67 3.99 12.84
C TRP A 8 6.18 3.00 13.89
N ASN A 9 5.53 1.85 13.96
CA ASN A 9 6.10 0.67 14.60
C ASN A 9 7.06 0.04 13.60
N THR A 10 8.32 -0.19 13.97
CA THR A 10 9.36 -0.65 13.05
C THR A 10 9.87 -2.02 13.48
N ILE A 11 9.68 -3.03 12.64
CA ILE A 11 10.09 -4.41 12.91
C ILE A 11 11.21 -4.76 11.92
N VAL A 12 12.41 -5.04 12.42
CA VAL A 12 13.56 -5.43 11.58
C VAL A 12 13.69 -6.94 11.60
N ILE A 13 13.68 -7.57 10.42
CA ILE A 13 13.74 -9.03 10.27
C ILE A 13 14.74 -9.47 9.19
N ASP A 14 15.14 -10.73 9.23
CA ASP A 14 15.69 -11.40 8.05
C ASP A 14 14.53 -11.74 7.10
N GLY A 15 14.59 -11.23 5.87
CA GLY A 15 13.54 -11.46 4.87
C GLY A 15 13.56 -12.85 4.25
N HIS A 16 14.59 -13.66 4.53
CA HIS A 16 14.68 -15.05 4.07
C HIS A 16 14.27 -16.07 5.15
N ASP A 17 13.94 -15.60 6.35
CA ASP A 17 13.38 -16.41 7.42
C ASP A 17 11.86 -16.30 7.41
N VAL A 18 11.19 -17.36 6.94
CA VAL A 18 9.72 -17.42 6.82
C VAL A 18 9.06 -17.29 8.20
N GLU A 19 9.65 -17.84 9.26
CA GLU A 19 9.09 -17.75 10.61
C GLU A 19 9.16 -16.31 11.14
N ALA A 20 10.29 -15.63 10.89
CA ALA A 20 10.44 -14.22 11.24
C ALA A 20 9.42 -13.34 10.49
N VAL A 21 9.19 -13.61 9.20
CA VAL A 21 8.19 -12.91 8.38
C VAL A 21 6.77 -13.14 8.92
N CYS A 22 6.39 -14.39 9.21
CA CYS A 22 5.07 -14.71 9.77
C CYS A 22 4.85 -14.03 11.13
N ARG A 23 5.85 -14.05 12.01
CA ARG A 23 5.80 -13.35 13.30
C ARG A 23 5.64 -11.84 13.14
N ALA A 24 6.39 -11.23 12.23
CA ALA A 24 6.30 -9.79 11.98
C ALA A 24 4.92 -9.37 11.45
N PHE A 25 4.28 -10.18 10.59
CA PHE A 25 2.91 -9.92 10.15
C PHE A 25 1.89 -10.08 11.27
N HIS A 26 2.07 -11.06 12.16
CA HIS A 26 1.21 -11.23 13.31
C HIS A 26 1.31 -10.01 14.26
N GLU A 27 2.53 -9.58 14.57
CA GLU A 27 2.79 -8.39 15.39
C GLU A 27 2.21 -7.12 14.74
N ALA A 28 2.40 -6.95 13.43
CA ALA A 28 1.83 -5.82 12.69
C ALA A 28 0.30 -5.76 12.77
N LYS A 29 -0.39 -6.91 12.80
CA LYS A 29 -1.85 -6.97 12.97
C LYS A 29 -2.31 -6.55 14.37
N THR A 30 -1.47 -6.69 15.38
CA THR A 30 -1.78 -6.28 16.76
C THR A 30 -1.48 -4.81 17.06
N SER A 31 -0.84 -4.10 16.13
CA SER A 31 -0.48 -2.68 16.28
C SER A 31 -1.67 -1.78 15.93
N GLU A 32 -2.34 -1.22 16.95
CA GLU A 32 -3.52 -0.36 16.79
C GLU A 32 -3.19 1.15 16.87
N ASP A 33 -2.10 1.53 17.53
CA ASP A 33 -1.76 2.92 17.86
C ASP A 33 -1.03 3.65 16.73
N ARG A 34 -0.36 2.91 15.84
CA ARG A 34 0.46 3.45 14.75
C ARG A 34 0.59 2.47 13.58
N PRO A 35 0.87 2.96 12.35
CA PRO A 35 1.20 2.10 11.23
C PRO A 35 2.48 1.28 11.48
N THR A 36 2.56 0.07 10.94
CA THR A 36 3.73 -0.80 11.07
C THR A 36 4.55 -0.87 9.77
N ALA A 37 5.87 -0.73 9.88
CA ALA A 37 6.85 -0.91 8.82
C ALA A 37 7.73 -2.12 9.15
N ILE A 38 7.75 -3.11 8.25
CA ILE A 38 8.62 -4.28 8.36
C ILE A 38 9.85 -4.05 7.46
N LEU A 39 11.02 -3.91 8.07
CA LEU A 39 12.30 -3.75 7.38
C LEU A 39 12.95 -5.12 7.25
N ALA A 40 12.70 -5.78 6.12
CA ALA A 40 13.26 -7.08 5.81
C ALA A 40 14.64 -6.95 5.14
N LYS A 41 15.69 -7.46 5.81
CA LYS A 41 17.01 -7.60 5.19
C LYS A 41 16.94 -8.71 4.15
N THR A 42 17.21 -8.40 2.89
CA THR A 42 17.19 -9.36 1.78
C THR A 42 18.49 -9.30 0.98
N TYR A 43 18.71 -10.31 0.14
CA TYR A 43 19.83 -10.39 -0.80
C TYR A 43 19.23 -10.51 -2.19
N LYS A 44 19.63 -9.63 -3.08
CA LYS A 44 19.10 -9.61 -4.45
C LYS A 44 19.56 -10.87 -5.18
N GLY A 45 18.65 -11.59 -5.83
CA GLY A 45 19.01 -12.83 -6.52
C GLY A 45 19.35 -14.00 -5.58
N LYS A 46 18.84 -13.98 -4.34
CA LYS A 46 19.00 -15.06 -3.36
C LYS A 46 18.77 -16.43 -3.99
N GLY A 47 19.68 -17.37 -3.73
CA GLY A 47 19.56 -18.76 -4.18
C GLY A 47 19.97 -18.99 -5.63
N VAL A 48 20.49 -17.97 -6.32
CA VAL A 48 21.08 -18.12 -7.66
C VAL A 48 22.61 -17.93 -7.56
N PRO A 49 23.40 -19.01 -7.71
CA PRO A 49 24.86 -18.91 -7.64
C PRO A 49 25.43 -17.93 -8.67
N GLY A 50 26.32 -17.04 -8.23
CA GLY A 50 26.95 -16.02 -9.08
C GLY A 50 26.00 -14.92 -9.57
N VAL A 51 24.88 -14.72 -8.87
CA VAL A 51 23.92 -13.61 -9.03
C VAL A 51 23.50 -13.05 -7.66
N GLU A 52 23.49 -13.89 -6.61
CA GLU A 52 23.20 -13.44 -5.25
C GLU A 52 24.10 -12.28 -4.81
N ASP A 53 23.47 -11.16 -4.45
CA ASP A 53 24.08 -9.89 -4.04
C ASP A 53 25.02 -9.24 -5.09
N GLU A 54 24.94 -9.69 -6.35
CA GLU A 54 25.76 -9.16 -7.43
C GLU A 54 25.15 -7.89 -8.05
N LEU A 55 26.04 -6.94 -8.34
CA LEU A 55 25.70 -5.74 -9.09
C LEU A 55 25.36 -6.09 -10.55
N ASN A 56 24.66 -5.19 -11.25
CA ASN A 56 24.31 -5.33 -12.67
C ASN A 56 23.26 -6.37 -13.07
N PHE A 57 22.57 -7.02 -12.14
CA PHE A 57 21.43 -7.92 -12.45
C PHE A 57 20.05 -7.27 -12.24
N HIS A 58 19.96 -5.93 -12.15
CA HIS A 58 18.65 -5.27 -12.08
C HIS A 58 18.00 -5.28 -13.46
N GLY A 59 16.81 -5.88 -13.58
CA GLY A 59 16.05 -5.92 -14.83
C GLY A 59 16.67 -6.76 -15.95
N LYS A 60 17.68 -7.59 -15.67
CA LYS A 60 18.34 -8.44 -16.68
C LYS A 60 17.82 -9.87 -16.63
N ALA A 61 17.63 -10.46 -17.81
CA ALA A 61 17.38 -11.89 -17.93
C ALA A 61 18.61 -12.70 -17.48
N LEU A 62 18.37 -13.82 -16.80
CA LEU A 62 19.43 -14.66 -16.23
C LEU A 62 20.12 -15.58 -17.25
N GLY A 63 19.56 -15.73 -18.45
CA GLY A 63 20.10 -16.62 -19.50
C GLY A 63 20.28 -18.05 -18.98
N ASP A 64 21.43 -18.65 -19.28
CA ASP A 64 21.76 -20.03 -18.89
C ASP A 64 21.83 -20.23 -17.36
N LYS A 65 22.19 -19.18 -16.59
CA LYS A 65 22.18 -19.24 -15.12
C LYS A 65 20.78 -19.48 -14.56
N GLY A 66 19.74 -19.07 -15.29
CA GLY A 66 18.35 -19.28 -14.90
C GLY A 66 17.94 -20.76 -14.88
N LYS A 67 18.44 -21.57 -15.83
CA LYS A 67 18.14 -23.01 -15.86
C LYS A 67 18.77 -23.73 -14.66
N ALA A 68 20.05 -23.45 -14.40
CA ALA A 68 20.75 -23.99 -13.24
C ALA A 68 20.09 -23.58 -11.92
N ALA A 69 19.64 -22.33 -11.81
CA ALA A 69 18.89 -21.85 -10.65
C ALA A 69 17.61 -22.65 -10.41
N VAL A 70 16.82 -22.91 -11.46
CA VAL A 70 15.58 -23.68 -11.36
C VAL A 70 15.85 -25.12 -10.90
N GLU A 71 16.91 -25.75 -11.40
CA GLU A 71 17.30 -27.10 -10.98
C GLU A 71 17.70 -27.14 -9.49
N LEU A 72 18.49 -26.18 -9.03
CA LEU A 72 18.88 -26.08 -7.62
C LEU A 72 17.68 -25.85 -6.70
N MET A 73 16.73 -25.00 -7.11
CA MET A 73 15.52 -24.74 -6.34
C MET A 73 14.65 -25.99 -6.25
N LYS A 74 14.48 -26.74 -7.34
CA LYS A 74 13.73 -28.01 -7.33
C LYS A 74 14.27 -29.01 -6.32
N ASN A 75 15.60 -29.10 -6.19
CA ASN A 75 16.24 -30.01 -5.23
C ASN A 75 16.05 -29.56 -3.77
N SER A 76 15.84 -28.27 -3.55
CA SER A 76 15.64 -27.69 -2.21
C SER A 76 14.18 -27.72 -1.74
N ILE A 77 13.23 -27.98 -2.65
CA ILE A 77 11.81 -28.08 -2.30
C ILE A 77 11.57 -29.42 -1.62
N SER A 78 11.18 -29.36 -0.34
CA SER A 78 10.75 -30.51 0.44
C SER A 78 9.28 -30.35 0.84
N GLY A 79 8.50 -31.42 0.72
CA GLY A 79 7.08 -31.48 1.11
C GLY A 79 6.07 -31.33 -0.03
N THR A 80 4.80 -31.58 0.29
CA THR A 80 3.65 -31.42 -0.62
C THR A 80 2.98 -30.07 -0.34
N LEU A 81 2.78 -29.25 -1.38
CA LEU A 81 2.05 -27.99 -1.29
C LEU A 81 0.56 -28.25 -1.08
N ASN A 82 0.13 -28.44 0.16
CA ASN A 82 -1.28 -28.62 0.49
C ASN A 82 -1.87 -27.30 1.00
N GLY A 83 -2.80 -26.72 0.23
CA GLY A 83 -3.85 -25.86 0.78
C GLY A 83 -3.48 -24.45 1.25
N LEU A 84 -2.35 -23.89 0.81
CA LEU A 84 -2.04 -22.46 1.05
C LEU A 84 -2.89 -21.58 0.10
N GLY A 85 -4.16 -21.43 0.44
CA GLY A 85 -5.05 -20.43 -0.15
C GLY A 85 -5.18 -19.23 0.79
N PRO A 86 -5.33 -18.00 0.26
CA PRO A 86 -5.80 -16.90 1.09
C PRO A 86 -7.16 -17.28 1.70
N GLN A 87 -7.36 -16.89 2.96
CA GLN A 87 -8.68 -16.99 3.58
C GLN A 87 -9.69 -16.18 2.73
N PRO A 88 -10.96 -16.60 2.67
CA PRO A 88 -11.98 -15.84 1.94
C PRO A 88 -12.02 -14.40 2.44
N VAL A 89 -12.00 -13.44 1.51
CA VAL A 89 -12.15 -12.02 1.86
C VAL A 89 -13.54 -11.84 2.45
N ILE A 90 -13.61 -11.27 3.65
CA ILE A 90 -14.87 -10.83 4.25
C ILE A 90 -15.12 -9.43 3.69
N ASP A 91 -16.20 -9.25 2.92
CA ASP A 91 -16.62 -7.94 2.45
C ASP A 91 -17.41 -7.25 3.58
N ASP A 92 -16.67 -6.69 4.53
CA ASP A 92 -17.18 -5.88 5.64
C ASP A 92 -17.24 -4.39 5.31
N ALA A 93 -16.92 -4.02 4.06
CA ALA A 93 -16.98 -2.64 3.61
C ALA A 93 -18.44 -2.16 3.54
N PRO A 94 -18.77 -1.00 4.14
CA PRO A 94 -20.11 -0.46 4.04
C PRO A 94 -20.44 -0.08 2.59
N ALA A 95 -21.68 -0.33 2.17
CA ALA A 95 -22.16 0.08 0.86
C ALA A 95 -22.07 1.62 0.71
N VAL A 96 -21.46 2.05 -0.40
CA VAL A 96 -21.22 3.47 -0.69
C VAL A 96 -22.28 3.96 -1.68
N ASP A 97 -23.09 4.95 -1.29
CA ASP A 97 -23.98 5.64 -2.23
C ASP A 97 -23.19 6.66 -3.05
N LEU A 98 -23.22 6.50 -4.38
CA LEU A 98 -22.52 7.38 -5.33
C LEU A 98 -23.40 8.55 -5.79
N THR A 99 -24.63 8.67 -5.29
CA THR A 99 -25.57 9.70 -5.68
C THR A 99 -25.19 11.05 -5.08
N VAL A 100 -24.52 11.89 -5.87
CA VAL A 100 -24.20 13.27 -5.48
C VAL A 100 -25.25 14.20 -6.06
N LYS A 101 -26.01 14.86 -5.19
CA LYS A 101 -26.94 15.93 -5.55
C LYS A 101 -26.62 17.19 -4.75
N LEU A 102 -26.80 18.34 -5.40
CA LEU A 102 -26.83 19.60 -4.69
C LEU A 102 -28.09 19.63 -3.82
N SER A 103 -27.95 20.00 -2.54
CA SER A 103 -29.08 20.17 -1.61
C SER A 103 -30.04 21.27 -2.06
N GLU A 104 -29.55 22.24 -2.82
CA GLU A 104 -30.32 23.35 -3.38
C GLU A 104 -29.75 23.80 -4.74
N PRO A 105 -30.60 24.29 -5.67
CA PRO A 105 -30.11 24.88 -6.91
C PRO A 105 -29.31 26.16 -6.63
N PRO A 106 -28.34 26.52 -7.50
CA PRO A 106 -27.54 27.72 -7.29
C PRO A 106 -28.39 29.00 -7.29
N ASN A 107 -28.37 29.75 -6.18
CA ASN A 107 -29.06 31.03 -6.05
C ASN A 107 -28.21 32.19 -6.58
N TYR A 108 -27.97 32.22 -7.89
CA TYR A 108 -27.30 33.35 -8.57
C TYR A 108 -28.31 34.13 -9.42
N LYS A 109 -28.17 35.45 -9.45
CA LYS A 109 -28.96 36.31 -10.33
C LYS A 109 -28.18 36.61 -11.60
N MET A 110 -28.91 36.77 -12.71
CA MET A 110 -28.30 37.10 -14.00
C MET A 110 -27.64 38.49 -13.92
N GLY A 111 -26.30 38.53 -14.06
CA GLY A 111 -25.49 39.75 -13.92
C GLY A 111 -24.57 39.79 -12.69
N ASP A 112 -24.66 38.83 -11.77
CA ASP A 112 -23.80 38.77 -10.60
C ASP A 112 -22.33 38.49 -10.97
N LYS A 113 -21.42 39.37 -10.54
CA LYS A 113 -19.97 39.15 -10.66
C LYS A 113 -19.46 38.40 -9.44
N VAL A 114 -19.37 37.08 -9.54
CA VAL A 114 -18.83 36.21 -8.48
C VAL A 114 -17.42 35.74 -8.86
N ASN A 115 -16.46 35.85 -7.94
CA ASN A 115 -15.12 35.31 -8.13
C ASN A 115 -15.16 33.77 -8.05
N SER A 116 -14.43 33.11 -8.95
CA SER A 116 -14.41 31.63 -9.06
C SER A 116 -13.97 30.94 -7.76
N TYR A 117 -13.15 31.59 -6.93
CA TYR A 117 -12.77 31.11 -5.61
C TYR A 117 -13.94 31.00 -4.61
N LYS A 118 -14.93 31.91 -4.68
CA LYS A 118 -16.11 31.88 -3.82
C LYS A 118 -17.17 30.90 -4.33
N VAL A 119 -17.18 30.65 -5.64
CA VAL A 119 -17.94 29.55 -6.25
C VAL A 119 -17.38 28.19 -5.80
N LYS A 120 -16.05 28.04 -5.68
CA LYS A 120 -15.42 26.85 -5.05
C LYS A 120 -15.77 26.69 -3.57
N GLY A 121 -16.24 27.75 -2.89
CA GLY A 121 -16.79 27.65 -1.53
C GLY A 121 -18.18 26.99 -1.49
N ALA A 122 -18.92 26.97 -2.61
CA ALA A 122 -20.22 26.32 -2.72
C ALA A 122 -20.13 24.78 -2.67
N THR A 123 -18.94 24.20 -2.83
CA THR A 123 -18.66 22.78 -2.64
C THR A 123 -18.99 22.30 -1.22
N SER A 124 -19.02 23.21 -0.24
CA SER A 124 -19.51 22.92 1.12
C SER A 124 -20.98 22.51 1.17
N ARG A 125 -21.81 22.98 0.22
CA ARG A 125 -23.23 22.62 0.13
C ARG A 125 -23.45 21.20 -0.42
N MET A 126 -22.54 20.72 -1.26
CA MET A 126 -22.51 19.29 -1.64
C MET A 126 -22.11 18.41 -0.46
N ALA A 127 -21.15 18.86 0.36
CA ALA A 127 -20.70 18.13 1.55
C ALA A 127 -21.78 17.96 2.63
N GLN A 128 -22.77 18.87 2.70
CA GLN A 128 -23.91 18.74 3.63
C GLN A 128 -24.94 17.69 3.21
N SER A 129 -24.96 17.29 1.93
CA SER A 129 -25.94 16.33 1.40
C SER A 129 -25.39 14.90 1.26
N VAL A 130 -24.08 14.69 1.40
CA VAL A 130 -23.41 13.41 1.13
C VAL A 130 -22.43 13.09 2.25
N LEU A 131 -22.59 11.94 2.92
CA LEU A 131 -21.72 11.46 4.00
C LEU A 131 -20.26 11.18 3.54
N ILE A 132 -20.04 11.02 2.24
CA ILE A 132 -18.74 10.67 1.62
C ILE A 132 -18.13 11.92 0.96
N PHE A 133 -17.84 12.96 1.75
CA PHE A 133 -17.12 14.13 1.23
C PHE A 133 -15.88 14.39 2.10
N SER A 134 -14.72 13.91 1.65
CA SER A 134 -13.43 14.15 2.32
C SER A 134 -12.70 15.30 1.62
N ILE A 135 -12.78 16.51 2.18
CA ILE A 135 -12.06 17.68 1.68
C ILE A 135 -10.70 17.73 2.36
N LEU A 136 -9.65 17.26 1.67
CA LEU A 136 -8.27 17.42 2.11
C LEU A 136 -7.75 18.79 1.64
N ASN A 137 -7.91 19.81 2.49
CA ASN A 137 -7.22 21.09 2.29
C ASN A 137 -5.77 20.95 2.73
N HIS A 138 -4.88 20.63 1.79
CA HIS A 138 -3.44 20.71 2.02
C HIS A 138 -2.96 22.16 1.88
N PRO A 139 -2.32 22.75 2.91
CA PRO A 139 -1.52 23.95 2.70
C PRO A 139 -0.28 23.55 1.89
N CYS A 140 -0.18 24.06 0.66
CA CYS A 140 1.02 24.16 -0.17
C CYS A 140 2.03 22.99 -0.13
N SER A 141 2.02 22.19 -1.20
CA SER A 141 3.17 21.45 -1.79
C SER A 141 4.03 20.57 -0.86
N CYS A 142 3.80 19.25 -0.95
CA CYS A 142 4.84 18.21 -1.07
C CYS A 142 4.14 16.88 -1.42
N LEU A 143 4.47 16.29 -2.58
CA LEU A 143 3.99 14.97 -2.98
C LEU A 143 4.39 13.92 -1.93
N VAL A 144 3.41 13.26 -1.33
CA VAL A 144 3.58 11.90 -0.81
C VAL A 144 2.48 11.06 -1.43
N TYR A 145 2.83 10.30 -2.46
CA TYR A 145 1.97 9.26 -3.02
C TYR A 145 1.87 8.15 -1.97
N LEU A 146 0.77 8.11 -1.21
CA LEU A 146 0.46 6.99 -0.34
C LEU A 146 -0.49 6.06 -1.10
N SER A 147 0.07 5.02 -1.73
CA SER A 147 -0.71 3.92 -2.27
C SER A 147 -1.41 3.20 -1.12
N LYS A 148 -2.72 3.42 -1.00
CA LYS A 148 -3.61 2.63 -0.17
C LYS A 148 -3.77 1.27 -0.88
N LEU A 149 -2.81 0.36 -0.70
CA LEU A 149 -3.06 -1.06 -0.93
C LEU A 149 -3.92 -1.55 0.24
N LEU A 150 -5.23 -1.55 0.02
CA LEU A 150 -6.11 -2.47 0.71
C LEU A 150 -5.82 -3.87 0.14
N PHE A 151 -5.77 -4.86 1.04
CA PHE A 151 -5.57 -6.27 0.74
C PHE A 151 -6.55 -6.80 -0.31
#